data_AF-A0A960PHS7-F1
#
_entry.id   AF-A0A960PHS7-F1
#
_cell.length_a   1.000
_cell.length_b   1.000
_cell.length_c   1.000
_cell.angle_alpha   90.00
_cell.angle_beta   90.00
_cell.angle_gamma   90.00
#
_symmetry.space_group_name_H-M   'P 1'
#
loop_
_entity.id
_entity.type
_entity.pdbx_description
1 polymer ?
#
loop_
_entity_poly.entity_id
_entity_poly.type
_entity_poly.pdbx_seq_one_letter_code
_entity_poly.pdbx_strand_id
1 'polypeptide(L)'
;GADDGPALQVVAEITEAGGEAVADGGNVADFGEAKAMVDLAIDTYGRLDVVINNAGILRDRMLVNMTEAEWDAVIAVHLKGTFGPAHHAAQHWRERSKAGEEVDARLINTTSPSGIYGNVGQTNYGAAKAGIAAFTIIAAKELARYGVTANAIAPAALTRMTEDLGMGSASEEDKARMSPHWIAPLVTWLASEESRPVTGRVFDITGRAMSVSEGWHRGPTVEPTDDPTRVGPLVEEIVSAARPNADMSGRDEQI
;
A
#
# COMPACT_ATOMS: atom_id res chain seq x y z
N GLY A 1 5.49 17.49 1.20
CA GLY A 1 4.26 18.29 1.33
C GLY A 1 4.36 19.07 2.61
N ALA A 2 4.99 20.25 2.57
CA ALA A 2 5.14 21.11 3.74
C ALA A 2 4.04 22.19 3.81
N ASP A 3 2.93 21.95 3.11
CA ASP A 3 1.78 22.85 3.08
C ASP A 3 0.68 22.21 3.92
N ASP A 4 0.45 22.75 5.11
CA ASP A 4 -0.57 22.29 6.06
C ASP A 4 -1.99 22.63 5.58
N GLY A 5 -2.14 23.47 4.54
CA GLY A 5 -3.41 23.96 4.02
C GLY A 5 -4.43 22.86 3.75
N PRO A 6 -4.13 21.83 2.95
CA PRO A 6 -5.07 20.74 2.68
C PRO A 6 -5.44 19.92 3.93
N ALA A 7 -4.50 19.70 4.86
CA ALA A 7 -4.78 18.94 6.08
C ALA A 7 -5.74 19.72 6.99
N LEU A 8 -5.51 21.02 7.16
CA LEU A 8 -6.37 21.91 7.95
C LEU A 8 -7.76 22.09 7.32
N GLN A 9 -7.86 22.11 5.98
CA GLN A 9 -9.14 22.13 5.27
C GLN A 9 -9.96 20.87 5.57
N VAL A 10 -9.34 19.69 5.50
CA VAL A 10 -10.02 18.43 5.81
C VAL A 10 -10.45 18.35 7.28
N VAL A 11 -9.63 18.85 8.21
CA VAL A 11 -10.04 18.98 9.63
C VAL A 11 -11.28 19.85 9.74
N ALA A 12 -11.31 21.01 9.08
CA ALA A 12 -12.47 21.90 9.10
C ALA A 12 -13.73 21.20 8.56
N GLU A 13 -13.64 20.52 7.42
CA GLU A 13 -14.74 19.74 6.83
C GLU A 13 -15.28 18.67 7.79
N ILE A 14 -14.39 17.91 8.45
CA ILE A 14 -14.79 16.89 9.44
C ILE A 14 -15.51 17.53 10.63
N THR A 15 -14.98 18.64 11.16
CA THR A 15 -15.58 19.33 12.30
C THR A 15 -16.93 19.98 11.96
N GLU A 16 -17.08 20.53 10.76
CA GLU A 16 -18.36 21.09 10.26
C GLU A 16 -19.43 19.99 10.09
N ALA A 17 -19.00 18.77 9.71
CA ALA A 17 -19.87 17.59 9.67
C ALA A 17 -20.16 16.98 11.06
N GLY A 18 -19.63 17.56 12.15
CA GLY A 18 -19.85 17.12 13.53
C GLY A 18 -18.90 16.03 14.04
N GLY A 19 -17.81 15.75 13.32
CA GLY A 19 -16.75 14.84 13.75
C GLY A 19 -15.62 15.55 14.51
N GLU A 20 -14.61 14.77 14.89
CA GLU A 20 -13.41 15.25 15.58
C GLU A 20 -12.17 14.91 14.74
N ALA A 21 -11.27 15.89 14.55
CA ALA A 21 -10.05 15.71 13.79
C ALA A 21 -8.94 16.68 14.26
N VAL A 22 -7.69 16.27 14.13
CA VAL A 22 -6.50 17.09 14.35
C VAL A 22 -5.53 16.89 13.18
N ALA A 23 -4.84 17.95 12.77
CA ALA A 23 -3.84 17.90 11.72
C ALA A 23 -2.44 17.66 12.31
N ASP A 24 -1.66 16.81 11.64
CA ASP A 24 -0.23 16.65 11.84
C ASP A 24 0.49 16.92 10.52
N GLY A 25 1.50 17.80 10.56
CA GLY A 25 2.30 18.19 9.39
C GLY A 25 3.58 17.34 9.23
N GLY A 26 3.72 16.26 10.01
CA GLY A 26 4.92 15.45 10.07
C GLY A 26 5.24 14.74 8.75
N ASN A 27 6.53 14.64 8.45
CA ASN A 27 7.06 13.85 7.37
C ASN A 27 7.21 12.38 7.80
N VAL A 28 6.33 11.52 7.31
CA VAL A 28 6.37 10.07 7.60
C VAL A 28 7.68 9.38 7.22
N ALA A 29 8.50 9.97 6.33
CA ALA A 29 9.83 9.44 5.99
C ALA A 29 10.88 9.73 7.08
N ASP A 30 10.61 10.64 8.00
CA ASP A 30 11.36 10.81 9.25
C ASP A 30 10.79 9.89 10.34
N PHE A 31 11.67 9.13 10.98
CA PHE A 31 11.24 8.11 11.93
C PHE A 31 10.77 8.69 13.27
N GLY A 32 11.29 9.86 13.65
CA GLY A 32 10.88 10.60 14.84
C GLY A 32 9.54 11.29 14.62
N GLU A 33 9.35 11.96 13.49
CA GLU A 33 8.07 12.59 13.14
C GLU A 33 6.96 11.55 12.95
N ALA A 34 7.25 10.38 12.37
CA ALA A 34 6.31 9.26 12.32
C ALA A 34 5.88 8.78 13.71
N LYS A 35 6.78 8.84 14.71
CA LYS A 35 6.44 8.54 16.11
C LYS A 35 5.54 9.63 16.69
N ALA A 36 5.91 10.89 16.49
CA ALA A 36 5.16 12.04 16.99
C ALA A 36 3.71 12.03 16.47
N MET A 37 3.49 11.66 15.21
CA MET A 37 2.15 11.50 14.63
C MET A 37 1.33 10.40 15.34
N VAL A 38 1.96 9.26 15.67
CA VAL A 38 1.30 8.17 16.44
C VAL A 38 1.01 8.60 17.88
N ASP A 39 1.96 9.25 18.53
CA ASP A 39 1.80 9.77 19.90
C ASP A 39 0.67 10.82 19.94
N LEU A 40 0.61 11.72 18.97
CA LEU A 40 -0.46 12.74 18.88
C LEU A 40 -1.85 12.10 18.86
N ALA A 41 -2.05 11.04 18.08
CA ALA A 41 -3.34 10.35 18.03
C ALA A 41 -3.70 9.76 19.41
N ILE A 42 -2.73 9.14 20.09
CA ILE A 42 -2.92 8.55 21.42
C ILE A 42 -3.20 9.63 22.47
N ASP A 43 -2.44 10.73 22.46
CA ASP A 43 -2.60 11.82 23.43
C ASP A 43 -3.92 12.57 23.23
N THR A 44 -4.37 12.71 21.99
CA THR A 44 -5.61 13.43 21.65
C THR A 44 -6.86 12.59 21.93
N TYR A 45 -6.85 11.33 21.52
CA TYR A 45 -8.05 10.46 21.54
C TYR A 45 -8.00 9.33 22.56
N GLY A 46 -6.90 9.21 23.30
CA GLY A 46 -6.69 8.19 24.35
C GLY A 46 -6.35 6.79 23.84
N ARG A 47 -6.42 6.55 22.52
CA ARG A 47 -6.11 5.26 21.88
C ARG A 47 -5.75 5.44 20.40
N LEU A 48 -5.12 4.43 19.83
CA LEU A 48 -4.94 4.30 18.38
C LEU A 48 -5.51 2.96 17.92
N ASP A 49 -6.47 3.00 16.98
CA ASP A 49 -7.13 1.81 16.46
C ASP A 49 -6.78 1.49 15.03
N VAL A 50 -6.57 2.52 14.21
CA VAL A 50 -6.39 2.37 12.76
C VAL A 50 -5.23 3.23 12.30
N VAL A 51 -4.32 2.63 11.52
CA VAL A 51 -3.28 3.35 10.78
C VAL A 51 -3.50 3.11 9.29
N ILE A 52 -3.63 4.20 8.52
CA ILE A 52 -3.75 4.16 7.06
C ILE A 52 -2.49 4.79 6.45
N ASN A 53 -1.60 3.96 5.92
CA ASN A 53 -0.38 4.42 5.25
C ASN A 53 -0.67 4.77 3.78
N ASN A 54 -1.01 6.04 3.53
CA ASN A 54 -1.41 6.54 2.21
C ASN A 54 -0.41 7.54 1.57
N ALA A 55 0.45 8.19 2.35
CA ALA A 55 1.35 9.22 1.85
C ALA A 55 2.22 8.74 0.67
N GLY A 56 2.46 9.63 -0.30
CA GLY A 56 3.11 9.23 -1.55
C GLY A 56 3.54 10.37 -2.46
N ILE A 57 4.54 10.10 -3.30
CA ILE A 57 5.03 10.99 -4.37
C ILE A 57 5.44 10.17 -5.59
N LEU A 58 5.45 10.78 -6.77
CA LEU A 58 5.99 10.17 -7.98
C LEU A 58 7.26 10.88 -8.46
N ARG A 59 8.20 10.10 -8.98
CA ARG A 59 9.42 10.55 -9.68
C ARG A 59 9.67 9.60 -10.84
N ASP A 60 8.74 9.62 -11.78
CA ASP A 60 8.68 8.65 -12.86
C ASP A 60 9.81 8.90 -13.87
N ARG A 61 10.54 7.82 -14.17
CA ARG A 61 11.67 7.84 -15.06
C ARG A 61 11.96 6.42 -15.56
N MET A 62 12.31 6.29 -16.83
CA MET A 62 12.91 5.05 -17.32
C MET A 62 14.15 4.73 -16.48
N LEU A 63 14.35 3.43 -16.15
CA LEU A 63 15.41 2.97 -15.26
C LEU A 63 16.79 3.59 -15.57
N VAL A 64 17.15 3.63 -16.86
CA VAL A 64 18.44 4.14 -17.34
C VAL A 64 18.65 5.65 -17.14
N ASN A 65 17.56 6.41 -16.95
CA ASN A 65 17.59 7.86 -16.80
C ASN A 65 17.30 8.30 -15.35
N MET A 66 17.01 7.35 -14.45
CA MET A 66 16.62 7.63 -13.06
C MET A 66 17.84 8.03 -12.24
N THR A 67 17.73 9.18 -11.58
CA THR A 67 18.76 9.63 -10.64
C THR A 67 18.59 8.93 -9.29
N GLU A 68 19.69 8.81 -8.55
CA GLU A 68 19.67 8.28 -7.17
C GLU A 68 18.73 9.08 -6.26
N ALA A 69 18.72 10.42 -6.38
CA ALA A 69 17.83 11.26 -5.59
C ALA A 69 16.34 11.01 -5.88
N GLU A 70 15.97 10.73 -7.13
CA GLU A 70 14.60 10.35 -7.51
C GLU A 70 14.22 8.96 -6.95
N TRP A 71 15.16 8.02 -6.95
CA TRP A 71 14.99 6.70 -6.33
C TRP A 71 14.77 6.85 -4.82
N ASP A 72 15.72 7.50 -4.13
CA ASP A 72 15.71 7.64 -2.67
C ASP A 72 14.47 8.36 -2.17
N ALA A 73 14.03 9.43 -2.85
CA ALA A 73 12.84 10.16 -2.47
C ALA A 73 11.58 9.28 -2.49
N VAL A 74 11.43 8.44 -3.51
CA VAL A 74 10.28 7.53 -3.65
C VAL A 74 10.36 6.40 -2.62
N ILE A 75 11.52 5.78 -2.42
CA ILE A 75 11.70 4.73 -1.39
C ILE A 75 11.46 5.30 0.01
N ALA A 76 11.97 6.49 0.31
CA ALA A 76 11.84 7.14 1.60
C ALA A 76 10.38 7.46 1.94
N VAL A 77 9.64 8.10 1.03
CA VAL A 77 8.25 8.48 1.28
C VAL A 77 7.33 7.26 1.33
N HIS A 78 7.50 6.30 0.42
CA HIS A 78 6.59 5.17 0.35
C HIS A 78 6.96 4.05 1.29
N LEU A 79 8.12 3.42 1.09
CA LEU A 79 8.46 2.19 1.82
C LEU A 79 8.86 2.49 3.25
N LYS A 80 9.80 3.43 3.46
CA LYS A 80 10.18 3.86 4.81
C LYS A 80 9.03 4.61 5.50
N GLY A 81 8.30 5.46 4.77
CA GLY A 81 7.12 6.16 5.29
C GLY A 81 5.92 5.27 5.62
N THR A 82 5.86 4.04 5.09
CA THR A 82 4.93 3.00 5.58
C THR A 82 5.48 2.32 6.84
N PHE A 83 6.78 2.02 6.85
CA PHE A 83 7.43 1.33 7.98
C PHE A 83 7.38 2.14 9.27
N GLY A 84 7.67 3.45 9.24
CA GLY A 84 7.74 4.29 10.44
C GLY A 84 6.44 4.28 11.27
N PRO A 85 5.31 4.75 10.73
CA PRO A 85 4.02 4.74 11.43
C PRO A 85 3.58 3.33 11.84
N ALA A 86 3.76 2.34 10.95
CA ALA A 86 3.40 0.95 11.25
C ALA A 86 4.22 0.38 12.42
N HIS A 87 5.51 0.70 12.50
CA HIS A 87 6.39 0.27 13.57
C HIS A 87 5.92 0.82 14.93
N HIS A 88 5.71 2.14 15.02
CA HIS A 88 5.34 2.80 16.27
C HIS A 88 3.93 2.38 16.74
N ALA A 89 2.98 2.25 15.82
CA ALA A 89 1.65 1.73 16.13
C ALA A 89 1.69 0.26 16.59
N ALA A 90 2.49 -0.58 15.94
CA ALA A 90 2.68 -1.97 16.35
C ALA A 90 3.31 -2.10 17.75
N GLN A 91 4.23 -1.21 18.12
CA GLN A 91 4.76 -1.15 19.48
C GLN A 91 3.67 -0.84 20.49
N HIS A 92 2.87 0.20 20.25
CA HIS A 92 1.74 0.58 21.11
C HIS A 92 0.74 -0.57 21.30
N TRP A 93 0.28 -1.20 20.21
CA TRP A 93 -0.66 -2.33 20.27
C TRP A 93 -0.09 -3.54 21.01
N ARG A 94 1.19 -3.85 20.79
CA ARG A 94 1.88 -4.92 21.52
C ARG A 94 1.94 -4.63 23.03
N GLU A 95 2.20 -3.39 23.42
CA GLU A 95 2.27 -3.00 24.84
C GLU A 95 0.91 -3.10 25.52
N ARG A 96 -0.17 -2.64 24.87
CA ARG A 96 -1.54 -2.82 25.34
C ARG A 96 -1.93 -4.29 25.50
N SER A 97 -1.64 -5.11 24.49
CA SER A 97 -1.86 -6.56 24.54
C SER A 97 -1.09 -7.21 25.70
N LYS A 98 0.16 -6.80 25.96
CA LYS A 98 0.96 -7.28 27.10
C LYS A 98 0.40 -6.84 28.46
N ALA A 99 -0.24 -5.67 28.52
CA ALA A 99 -0.93 -5.19 29.71
C ALA A 99 -2.26 -5.93 29.97
N GLY A 100 -2.67 -6.83 29.08
CA GLY A 100 -3.90 -7.62 29.20
C GLY A 100 -5.13 -6.93 28.61
N GLU A 101 -4.93 -5.85 27.85
CA GLU A 101 -6.02 -5.20 27.13
C GLU A 101 -6.40 -6.00 25.87
N GLU A 102 -7.69 -6.01 25.56
CA GLU A 102 -8.18 -6.48 24.27
C GLU A 102 -7.87 -5.44 23.21
N VAL A 103 -7.04 -5.82 22.24
CA VAL A 103 -6.68 -4.98 21.10
C VAL A 103 -7.44 -5.47 19.88
N ASP A 104 -8.10 -4.53 19.21
CA ASP A 104 -8.76 -4.75 17.93
C ASP A 104 -8.38 -3.63 16.97
N ALA A 105 -7.24 -3.78 16.31
CA ALA A 105 -6.61 -2.71 15.54
C ALA A 105 -6.38 -3.08 14.07
N ARG A 106 -6.18 -2.06 13.23
CA ARG A 106 -6.10 -2.16 11.77
C ARG A 106 -4.90 -1.42 11.22
N LEU A 107 -4.08 -2.13 10.45
CA LEU A 107 -3.03 -1.56 9.63
C LEU A 107 -3.43 -1.67 8.15
N ILE A 108 -3.69 -0.54 7.51
CA ILE A 108 -4.12 -0.49 6.12
C ILE A 108 -3.05 0.23 5.31
N ASN A 109 -2.40 -0.48 4.40
CA ASN A 109 -1.32 0.07 3.58
C ASN A 109 -1.80 0.35 2.15
N THR A 110 -1.19 1.33 1.49
CA THR A 110 -1.45 1.59 0.06
C THR A 110 -0.31 1.02 -0.78
N THR A 111 -0.54 -0.11 -1.44
CA THR A 111 0.31 -0.61 -2.55
C THR A 111 -0.19 -0.02 -3.88
N SER A 112 0.06 -0.66 -5.03
CA SER A 112 -0.38 -0.19 -6.34
C SER A 112 -0.27 -1.30 -7.39
N PRO A 113 -1.11 -1.30 -8.44
CA PRO A 113 -0.88 -2.09 -9.66
C PRO A 113 0.55 -1.99 -10.18
N SER A 114 1.19 -0.81 -10.12
CA SER A 114 2.59 -0.66 -10.55
C SER A 114 3.58 -1.50 -9.73
N GLY A 115 3.25 -1.85 -8.49
CA GLY A 115 4.08 -2.70 -7.64
C GLY A 115 3.76 -4.20 -7.75
N ILE A 116 2.50 -4.56 -8.03
CA ILE A 116 2.07 -5.97 -8.07
C ILE A 116 2.00 -6.55 -9.49
N TYR A 117 1.86 -5.70 -10.51
CA TYR A 117 1.84 -6.09 -11.94
C TYR A 117 3.00 -5.49 -12.74
N GLY A 118 3.52 -4.33 -12.29
CA GLY A 118 4.69 -3.68 -12.90
C GLY A 118 4.30 -2.64 -13.95
N ASN A 119 4.84 -1.42 -13.81
CA ASN A 119 4.58 -0.32 -14.73
C ASN A 119 5.88 0.27 -15.30
N VAL A 120 5.93 0.46 -16.61
CA VAL A 120 7.11 0.99 -17.31
C VAL A 120 7.37 2.43 -16.86
N GLY A 121 8.64 2.76 -16.61
CA GLY A 121 9.03 4.09 -16.13
C GLY A 121 8.82 4.31 -14.62
N GLN A 122 8.41 3.29 -13.88
CA GLN A 122 8.14 3.37 -12.44
C GLN A 122 8.97 2.37 -11.63
N THR A 123 10.23 2.09 -11.98
CA THR A 123 11.02 1.07 -11.26
C THR A 123 11.20 1.39 -9.76
N ASN A 124 11.39 2.65 -9.39
CA ASN A 124 11.41 3.10 -7.98
C ASN A 124 10.06 2.90 -7.28
N TYR A 125 8.98 3.43 -7.87
CA TYR A 125 7.64 3.39 -7.29
C TYR A 125 7.09 1.97 -7.22
N GLY A 126 7.23 1.20 -8.31
CA GLY A 126 6.91 -0.22 -8.37
C GLY A 126 7.67 -1.01 -7.31
N ALA A 127 8.99 -0.82 -7.16
CA ALA A 127 9.77 -1.47 -6.11
C ALA A 127 9.27 -1.12 -4.70
N ALA A 128 8.98 0.16 -4.43
CA ALA A 128 8.44 0.58 -3.13
C ALA A 128 7.07 -0.07 -2.86
N LYS A 129 6.16 -0.08 -3.83
CA LYS A 129 4.80 -0.63 -3.70
C LYS A 129 4.78 -2.15 -3.62
N ALA A 130 5.68 -2.84 -4.34
CA ALA A 130 5.93 -4.28 -4.17
C ALA A 130 6.42 -4.59 -2.75
N GLY A 131 7.37 -3.79 -2.25
CA GLY A 131 7.86 -3.87 -0.88
C GLY A 131 6.75 -3.70 0.15
N ILE A 132 5.83 -2.76 -0.06
CA ILE A 132 4.66 -2.54 0.80
C ILE A 132 3.68 -3.73 0.76
N ALA A 133 3.45 -4.33 -0.42
CA ALA A 133 2.61 -5.53 -0.53
C ALA A 133 3.20 -6.70 0.27
N ALA A 134 4.50 -6.97 0.13
CA ALA A 134 5.19 -8.01 0.91
C ALA A 134 5.21 -7.68 2.41
N PHE A 135 5.53 -6.43 2.77
CA PHE A 135 5.49 -5.92 4.14
C PHE A 135 4.14 -6.18 4.81
N THR A 136 3.04 -5.95 4.09
CA THR A 136 1.67 -6.15 4.61
C THR A 136 1.41 -7.60 4.98
N ILE A 137 1.81 -8.55 4.12
CA ILE A 137 1.63 -9.99 4.36
C ILE A 137 2.45 -10.44 5.59
N ILE A 138 3.66 -9.89 5.76
CA ILE A 138 4.52 -10.19 6.90
C ILE A 138 3.94 -9.59 8.18
N ALA A 139 3.59 -8.30 8.17
CA ALA A 139 2.99 -7.60 9.29
C ALA A 139 1.70 -8.29 9.77
N ALA A 140 0.86 -8.77 8.85
CA ALA A 140 -0.34 -9.53 9.19
C ALA A 140 -0.02 -10.77 10.03
N LYS A 141 1.06 -11.50 9.72
CA LYS A 141 1.48 -12.67 10.48
C LYS A 141 2.09 -12.30 11.83
N GLU A 142 2.89 -11.25 11.88
CA GLU A 142 3.59 -10.82 13.10
C GLU A 142 2.66 -10.22 14.15
N LEU A 143 1.65 -9.49 13.70
CA LEU A 143 0.76 -8.69 14.55
C LEU A 143 -0.55 -9.42 14.92
N ALA A 144 -0.89 -10.52 14.24
CA ALA A 144 -2.10 -11.30 14.53
C ALA A 144 -2.24 -11.68 16.02
N ARG A 145 -1.14 -12.04 16.66
CA ARG A 145 -1.10 -12.39 18.09
C ARG A 145 -1.44 -11.25 19.05
N TYR A 146 -1.47 -10.01 18.55
CA TYR A 146 -1.83 -8.81 19.31
C TYR A 146 -3.21 -8.27 18.90
N GLY A 147 -4.03 -9.03 18.17
CA GLY A 147 -5.36 -8.57 17.76
C GLY A 147 -5.34 -7.49 16.65
N VAL A 148 -4.29 -7.47 15.83
CA VAL A 148 -4.14 -6.52 14.73
C VAL A 148 -4.32 -7.24 13.39
N THR A 149 -5.15 -6.70 12.50
CA THR A 149 -5.16 -7.11 11.09
C THR A 149 -4.30 -6.16 10.25
N ALA A 150 -3.65 -6.69 9.22
CA ALA A 150 -2.90 -5.87 8.27
C ALA A 150 -3.30 -6.22 6.83
N ASN A 151 -3.79 -5.25 6.07
CA ASN A 151 -4.19 -5.41 4.67
C ASN A 151 -3.65 -4.27 3.82
N ALA A 152 -3.67 -4.43 2.50
CA ALA A 152 -3.30 -3.38 1.57
C ALA A 152 -4.34 -3.20 0.48
N ILE A 153 -4.42 -1.97 -0.02
CA ILE A 153 -5.19 -1.63 -1.23
C ILE A 153 -4.23 -1.27 -2.37
N ALA A 154 -4.57 -1.67 -3.58
CA ALA A 154 -3.89 -1.35 -4.82
C ALA A 154 -4.84 -0.49 -5.68
N PRO A 155 -4.94 0.82 -5.42
CA PRO A 155 -5.90 1.65 -6.13
C PRO A 155 -5.44 1.99 -7.55
N ALA A 156 -6.38 2.03 -8.49
CA ALA A 156 -6.25 2.80 -9.73
C ALA A 156 -7.29 3.93 -9.73
N ALA A 157 -6.86 5.12 -9.32
CA ALA A 157 -7.72 6.29 -9.17
C ALA A 157 -7.05 7.55 -9.74
N LEU A 158 -7.87 8.45 -10.27
CA LEU A 158 -7.49 9.79 -10.67
C LEU A 158 -7.40 10.66 -9.41
N THR A 159 -6.20 11.15 -9.12
CA THR A 159 -5.91 12.06 -8.02
C THR A 159 -4.94 13.12 -8.52
N ARG A 160 -4.66 14.14 -7.72
CA ARG A 160 -3.58 15.11 -8.01
C ARG A 160 -2.23 14.43 -8.30
N MET A 161 -2.00 13.22 -7.79
CA MET A 161 -0.78 12.45 -8.02
C MET A 161 -0.74 11.77 -9.40
N THR A 162 -1.88 11.44 -9.98
CA THR A 162 -2.00 10.61 -11.20
C THR A 162 -2.57 11.37 -12.40
N GLU A 163 -2.96 12.63 -12.22
CA GLU A 163 -3.54 13.49 -13.27
C GLU A 163 -2.61 13.61 -14.49
N ASP A 164 -1.32 13.85 -14.26
CA ASP A 164 -0.32 14.01 -15.31
C ASP A 164 0.12 12.68 -15.97
N LEU A 165 -0.35 11.53 -15.47
CA LEU A 165 -0.07 10.20 -16.04
C LEU A 165 -1.04 9.79 -17.16
N GLY A 166 -1.65 10.77 -17.83
CA GLY A 166 -2.64 10.55 -18.88
C GLY A 166 -4.07 10.31 -18.37
N MET A 167 -4.28 10.12 -17.07
CA MET A 167 -5.62 10.01 -16.48
C MET A 167 -6.40 11.33 -16.55
N GLY A 168 -5.71 12.48 -16.49
CA GLY A 168 -6.33 13.81 -16.64
C GLY A 168 -6.89 14.06 -18.04
N SER A 169 -6.38 13.36 -19.07
CA SER A 169 -6.87 13.44 -20.45
C SER A 169 -8.00 12.45 -20.79
N ALA A 170 -8.46 11.66 -19.83
CA ALA A 170 -9.53 10.69 -20.04
C ALA A 170 -10.90 11.37 -20.27
N SER A 171 -11.87 10.61 -20.78
CA SER A 171 -13.26 11.07 -20.90
C SER A 171 -13.84 11.38 -19.51
N GLU A 172 -14.83 12.27 -19.42
CA GLU A 172 -15.48 12.59 -18.13
C GLU A 172 -16.15 11.36 -17.49
N GLU A 173 -16.67 10.44 -18.30
CA GLU A 173 -17.19 9.15 -17.82
C GLU A 173 -16.07 8.30 -17.18
N ASP A 174 -14.90 8.24 -17.81
CA ASP A 174 -13.75 7.50 -17.26
C ASP A 174 -13.17 8.19 -16.02
N LYS A 175 -13.13 9.53 -15.98
CA LYS A 175 -12.74 10.26 -14.77
C LYS A 175 -13.67 9.96 -13.61
N ALA A 176 -14.99 9.91 -13.84
CA ALA A 176 -15.96 9.52 -12.81
C ALA A 176 -15.74 8.09 -12.31
N ARG A 177 -15.37 7.16 -13.21
CA ARG A 177 -14.99 5.79 -12.86
C ARG A 177 -13.64 5.68 -12.14
N MET A 178 -12.75 6.66 -12.31
CA MET A 178 -11.48 6.73 -11.60
C MET A 178 -11.56 7.56 -10.32
N SER A 179 -12.76 7.98 -9.89
CA SER A 179 -12.91 8.77 -8.67
C SER A 179 -12.32 8.05 -7.45
N PRO A 180 -11.53 8.75 -6.61
CA PRO A 180 -11.00 8.17 -5.37
C PRO A 180 -12.10 7.78 -4.38
N HIS A 181 -13.33 8.28 -4.58
CA HIS A 181 -14.50 7.88 -3.79
C HIS A 181 -14.74 6.37 -3.81
N TRP A 182 -14.39 5.67 -4.90
CA TRP A 182 -14.57 4.22 -4.97
C TRP A 182 -13.64 3.44 -4.04
N ILE A 183 -12.56 4.06 -3.55
CA ILE A 183 -11.58 3.44 -2.66
C ILE A 183 -12.02 3.55 -1.19
N ALA A 184 -12.64 4.66 -0.81
CA ALA A 184 -12.97 4.98 0.56
C ALA A 184 -13.87 3.93 1.26
N PRO A 185 -14.95 3.38 0.62
CA PRO A 185 -15.80 2.38 1.27
C PRO A 185 -15.04 1.13 1.74
N LEU A 186 -14.12 0.61 0.92
CA LEU A 186 -13.32 -0.56 1.30
C LEU A 186 -12.38 -0.23 2.46
N VAL A 187 -11.72 0.93 2.42
CA VAL A 187 -10.82 1.36 3.51
C VAL A 187 -11.60 1.54 4.81
N THR A 188 -12.77 2.17 4.76
CA THR A 188 -13.65 2.32 5.92
C THR A 188 -14.13 0.97 6.46
N TRP A 189 -14.48 0.02 5.58
CA TRP A 189 -14.85 -1.33 6.01
C TRP A 189 -13.67 -2.08 6.64
N LEU A 190 -12.47 -2.01 6.06
CA LEU A 190 -11.24 -2.57 6.63
C LEU A 190 -10.85 -1.89 7.95
N ALA A 191 -11.28 -0.65 8.20
CA ALA A 191 -11.07 0.04 9.46
C ALA A 191 -12.07 -0.39 10.55
N SER A 192 -13.12 -1.14 10.21
CA SER A 192 -14.19 -1.53 11.12
C SER A 192 -13.91 -2.82 11.90
N GLU A 193 -14.66 -3.05 12.97
CA GLU A 193 -14.68 -4.32 13.71
C GLU A 193 -15.11 -5.53 12.86
N GLU A 194 -15.96 -5.32 11.85
CA GLU A 194 -16.46 -6.41 10.99
C GLU A 194 -15.34 -7.06 10.18
N SER A 195 -14.27 -6.31 9.89
CA SER A 195 -13.12 -6.79 9.12
C SER A 195 -12.15 -7.68 9.92
N ARG A 196 -12.40 -7.98 11.21
CA ARG A 196 -11.58 -8.88 12.04
C ARG A 196 -11.13 -10.18 11.34
N PRO A 197 -11.98 -10.87 10.56
CA PRO A 197 -11.58 -12.12 9.88
C PRO A 197 -10.63 -11.92 8.69
N VAL A 198 -10.38 -10.69 8.25
CA VAL A 198 -9.64 -10.37 7.02
C VAL A 198 -8.27 -9.77 7.37
N THR A 199 -7.21 -10.52 7.08
CA THR A 199 -5.82 -10.07 7.26
C THR A 199 -4.91 -10.67 6.20
N GLY A 200 -3.79 -10.01 5.91
CA GLY A 200 -2.78 -10.45 4.95
C GLY A 200 -3.24 -10.41 3.50
N ARG A 201 -4.24 -9.58 3.16
CA ARG A 201 -4.79 -9.46 1.81
C ARG A 201 -4.34 -8.17 1.13
N VAL A 202 -4.18 -8.26 -0.19
CA VAL A 202 -4.04 -7.11 -1.09
C VAL A 202 -5.30 -7.04 -1.93
N PHE A 203 -5.96 -5.89 -1.95
CA PHE A 203 -7.18 -5.66 -2.72
C PHE A 203 -6.89 -4.69 -3.88
N ASP A 204 -7.00 -5.18 -5.11
CA ASP A 204 -7.07 -4.31 -6.29
C ASP A 204 -8.47 -3.68 -6.33
N ILE A 205 -8.51 -2.36 -6.42
CA ILE A 205 -9.75 -1.61 -6.41
C ILE A 205 -9.71 -0.41 -7.35
N THR A 206 -10.74 -0.34 -8.20
CA THR A 206 -11.00 0.70 -9.17
C THR A 206 -12.51 0.98 -9.18
N GLY A 207 -12.99 2.02 -9.85
CA GLY A 207 -14.45 2.16 -10.06
C GLY A 207 -15.05 1.15 -11.04
N ARG A 208 -14.27 0.17 -11.53
CA ARG A 208 -14.73 -0.92 -12.40
C ARG A 208 -14.75 -2.28 -11.71
N ALA A 209 -13.86 -2.51 -10.75
CA ALA A 209 -13.71 -3.80 -10.08
C ALA A 209 -13.13 -3.63 -8.67
N MET A 210 -13.50 -4.55 -7.79
CA MET A 210 -12.84 -4.82 -6.52
C MET A 210 -12.47 -6.30 -6.52
N SER A 211 -11.20 -6.62 -6.30
CA SER A 211 -10.68 -7.98 -6.43
C SER A 211 -9.56 -8.22 -5.42
N VAL A 212 -9.37 -9.47 -5.01
CA VAL A 212 -8.18 -9.86 -4.24
C VAL A 212 -7.05 -10.09 -5.22
N SER A 213 -5.93 -9.39 -5.04
CA SER A 213 -4.69 -9.70 -5.77
C SER A 213 -4.08 -10.95 -5.16
N GLU A 214 -4.05 -12.02 -5.93
CA GLU A 214 -3.44 -13.29 -5.51
C GLU A 214 -1.92 -13.15 -5.41
N GLY A 215 -1.33 -13.74 -4.37
CA GLY A 215 0.11 -13.67 -4.12
C GLY A 215 0.91 -14.59 -5.05
N TRP A 216 2.23 -14.57 -4.89
CA TRP A 216 3.11 -15.48 -5.60
C TRP A 216 2.89 -16.93 -5.15
N HIS A 217 2.59 -17.81 -6.11
CA HIS A 217 2.52 -19.25 -5.92
C HIS A 217 3.62 -19.94 -6.72
N ARG A 218 4.10 -21.09 -6.23
CA ARG A 218 5.04 -21.92 -6.98
C ARG A 218 4.35 -22.41 -8.26
N GLY A 219 4.93 -22.09 -9.42
CA GLY A 219 4.48 -22.57 -10.73
C GLY A 219 5.00 -23.97 -11.06
N PRO A 220 5.09 -24.32 -12.36
CA PRO A 220 5.72 -25.55 -12.82
C PRO A 220 7.10 -25.77 -12.19
N THR A 221 7.41 -27.01 -11.83
CA THR A 221 8.63 -27.36 -11.07
C THR A 221 9.28 -28.59 -11.69
N VAL A 222 10.61 -28.55 -11.78
CA VAL A 222 11.49 -29.68 -12.14
C VAL A 222 12.52 -29.88 -11.03
N GLU A 223 13.12 -31.07 -10.98
CA GLU A 223 14.23 -31.33 -10.06
C GLU A 223 15.46 -30.47 -10.43
N PRO A 224 16.15 -29.87 -9.43
CA PRO A 224 17.34 -29.08 -9.69
C PRO A 224 18.50 -29.96 -10.20
N THR A 225 19.38 -29.36 -10.99
CA THR A 225 20.60 -30.00 -11.50
C THR A 225 21.83 -29.18 -11.14
N ASP A 226 22.95 -29.86 -10.87
CA ASP A 226 24.27 -29.26 -10.68
C ASP A 226 25.04 -29.09 -12.00
N ASP A 227 24.51 -29.60 -13.11
CA ASP A 227 25.06 -29.44 -14.45
C ASP A 227 24.51 -28.18 -15.14
N PRO A 228 25.32 -27.10 -15.29
CA PRO A 228 24.86 -25.86 -15.90
C PRO A 228 24.45 -26.03 -17.38
N THR A 229 24.93 -27.08 -18.06
CA THR A 229 24.56 -27.35 -19.46
C THR A 229 23.15 -27.91 -19.60
N ARG A 230 22.59 -28.46 -18.52
CA ARG A 230 21.22 -28.99 -18.46
C ARG A 230 20.17 -27.96 -18.05
N VAL A 231 20.58 -26.79 -17.56
CA VAL A 231 19.66 -25.75 -17.07
C VAL A 231 18.79 -25.19 -18.20
N GLY A 232 19.34 -24.99 -19.40
CA GLY A 232 18.59 -24.41 -20.53
C GLY A 232 17.28 -25.14 -20.84
N PRO A 233 17.34 -26.45 -21.18
CA PRO A 233 16.13 -27.23 -21.46
C PRO A 233 15.14 -27.29 -20.29
N LEU A 234 15.64 -27.37 -19.04
CA LEU A 234 14.80 -27.39 -17.84
C LEU A 234 14.08 -26.05 -17.61
N VAL A 235 14.76 -24.93 -17.89
CA VAL A 235 14.17 -23.58 -17.80
C VAL A 235 13.12 -23.39 -18.90
N GLU A 236 13.41 -23.79 -20.13
CA GLU A 236 12.44 -23.73 -21.25
C GLU A 236 11.16 -24.52 -20.93
N GLU A 237 11.30 -25.73 -20.35
CA GLU A 237 10.17 -26.54 -19.91
C GLU A 237 9.28 -25.79 -18.90
N ILE A 238 9.84 -25.33 -17.79
CA ILE A 238 9.03 -24.71 -16.72
C ILE A 238 8.49 -23.32 -17.11
N VAL A 239 9.23 -22.55 -17.92
CA VAL A 239 8.78 -21.24 -18.39
C VAL A 239 7.64 -21.38 -19.40
N SER A 240 7.74 -22.34 -20.33
CA SER A 240 6.67 -22.56 -21.32
C SER A 240 5.37 -23.09 -20.71
N ALA A 241 5.45 -23.80 -19.57
CA ALA A 241 4.29 -24.30 -18.83
C ALA A 241 3.74 -23.27 -17.82
N ALA A 242 4.44 -22.17 -17.56
CA ALA A 242 4.01 -21.17 -16.60
C ALA A 242 2.90 -20.28 -17.16
N ARG A 243 2.02 -19.80 -16.28
CA ARG A 243 1.08 -18.71 -16.63
C ARG A 243 1.87 -17.46 -17.05
N PRO A 244 1.36 -16.66 -18.01
CA PRO A 244 1.92 -15.34 -18.29
C PRO A 244 1.92 -14.44 -17.04
N ASN A 245 2.74 -13.40 -17.10
CA ASN A 245 2.64 -12.31 -16.13
C ASN A 245 1.30 -11.59 -16.29
N ALA A 246 0.84 -10.92 -15.24
CA ALA A 246 -0.33 -10.08 -15.33
C ALA A 246 0.01 -8.74 -16.02
N ASP A 247 -0.91 -8.24 -16.84
CA ASP A 247 -0.93 -6.88 -17.34
C ASP A 247 -1.33 -5.87 -16.23
N MET A 248 -1.30 -4.57 -16.54
CA MET A 248 -1.69 -3.51 -15.60
C MET A 248 -3.18 -3.51 -15.22
N SER A 249 -4.00 -4.36 -15.83
CA SER A 249 -5.39 -4.62 -15.44
C SER A 249 -5.57 -5.86 -14.56
N GLY A 250 -4.46 -6.51 -14.18
CA GLY A 250 -4.46 -7.70 -13.33
C GLY A 250 -4.86 -8.99 -14.05
N ARG A 251 -4.87 -9.01 -15.39
CA ARG A 251 -5.18 -10.21 -16.20
C ARG A 251 -3.93 -10.73 -16.87
N ASP A 252 -3.89 -12.03 -17.20
CA ASP A 252 -2.75 -12.60 -17.93
C ASP A 252 -2.48 -11.81 -19.23
N GLU A 253 -1.22 -11.46 -19.44
CA GLU A 253 -0.75 -10.74 -20.61
C GLU A 253 -1.05 -11.56 -21.88
N GLN A 254 -1.67 -10.93 -22.87
CA GLN A 254 -1.93 -11.57 -24.15
C GLN A 254 -0.65 -11.54 -24.99
N ILE A 255 0.03 -12.69 -25.05
CA ILE A 255 1.24 -12.92 -25.87
C ILE A 255 0.85 -13.27 -27.32
#